data_AF-A0A256ZZC4-F1
#
_entry.id   AF-A0A256ZZC4-F1
#
_cell.length_a   1.000
_cell.length_b   1.000
_cell.length_c   1.000
_cell.angle_alpha   90.00
_cell.angle_beta   90.00
_cell.angle_gamma   90.00
#
_symmetry.space_group_name_H-M   'P 1'
#
loop_
_entity.id
_entity.type
_entity.pdbx_description
1 polymer ?
#
loop_
_entity_poly.entity_id
_entity_poly.type
_entity_poly.pdbx_seq_one_letter_code
_entity_poly.pdbx_strand_id
1 'polypeptide(L)'
;MSILKRTQELGLKVVKGFRVKKTRKLGKRWIVNDEFEAKKLKSTIPLNEVIDAIEVPSEVIKLARWLDYNALIVVDIALNKKALGIHWIYVPDHSIVFP
;
A
#
# COMPACT_ATOMS: atom_id res chain seq x y z
N MET A 1 16.39 15.74 1.67
CA MET A 1 15.43 15.82 2.79
C MET A 1 14.30 14.84 2.51
N SER A 2 13.96 13.93 3.44
CA SER A 2 12.87 12.96 3.22
C SER A 2 11.52 13.68 3.14
N ILE A 3 10.64 13.21 2.25
CA ILE A 3 9.26 13.70 2.12
C ILE A 3 8.54 13.62 3.47
N LEU A 4 8.77 12.55 4.24
CA LEU A 4 8.19 12.37 5.57
C LEU A 4 8.52 13.56 6.51
N LYS A 5 9.78 14.00 6.52
CA LYS A 5 10.24 15.11 7.36
C LYS A 5 9.54 16.41 6.96
N ARG A 6 9.47 16.68 5.65
CA ARG A 6 8.77 17.85 5.11
C ARG A 6 7.27 17.84 5.47
N THR A 7 6.63 16.67 5.40
CA THR A 7 5.21 16.51 5.78
C THR A 7 4.97 16.86 7.25
N GLN A 8 5.86 16.43 8.14
CA GLN A 8 5.78 16.74 9.56
C GLN A 8 6.00 18.24 9.85
N GLU A 9 6.94 18.88 9.15
CA GLU A 9 7.19 20.33 9.27
C GLU A 9 6.01 21.18 8.77
N LEU A 10 5.24 20.68 7.79
CA LEU A 10 3.99 21.30 7.34
C LEU A 10 2.82 21.09 8.34
N GLY A 11 3.06 20.44 9.49
CA GLY A 11 2.08 20.25 10.54
C GLY A 11 1.14 19.05 10.34
N LEU A 12 1.40 18.17 9.36
CA LEU A 12 0.60 16.96 9.19
C LEU A 12 0.98 15.90 10.24
N LYS A 13 -0.04 15.31 10.87
CA LYS A 13 0.13 14.20 11.80
C LYS A 13 0.28 12.88 11.04
N VAL A 14 1.40 12.19 11.24
CA VAL A 14 1.64 10.84 10.71
C VAL A 14 1.49 9.85 11.86
N VAL A 15 0.56 8.92 11.73
CA VAL A 15 0.30 7.86 12.73
C VAL A 15 0.89 6.55 12.18
N LYS A 16 1.77 5.91 12.96
CA LYS A 16 2.40 4.62 12.63
C LYS A 16 1.85 3.52 13.54
N GLY A 17 2.00 2.26 13.14
CA GLY A 17 1.51 1.11 13.92
C GLY A 17 -0.03 1.03 14.01
N PHE A 18 -0.73 1.80 13.18
CA PHE A 18 -2.18 1.88 13.18
C PHE A 18 -2.74 1.23 11.91
N ARG A 19 -3.42 0.08 12.07
CA ARG A 19 -4.10 -0.60 10.97
C ARG A 19 -5.54 -0.13 10.90
N VAL A 20 -5.95 0.44 9.77
CA VAL A 20 -7.35 0.76 9.50
C VAL A 20 -8.11 -0.54 9.29
N LYS A 21 -9.09 -0.81 10.14
CA LYS A 21 -9.91 -2.04 10.12
C LYS A 21 -11.37 -1.76 9.75
N LYS A 22 -11.87 -0.56 10.07
CA LYS A 22 -13.25 -0.16 9.78
C LYS A 22 -13.37 1.34 9.62
N THR A 23 -14.25 1.73 8.73
CA THR A 23 -14.64 3.10 8.47
C THR A 23 -16.14 3.14 8.33
N ARG A 24 -16.76 4.17 8.91
CA ARG A 24 -18.19 4.44 8.71
C ARG A 24 -18.42 5.91 8.50
N LYS A 25 -19.51 6.22 7.81
CA LYS A 25 -19.93 7.59 7.57
C LYS A 25 -21.06 7.94 8.53
N LEU A 26 -20.86 8.95 9.38
CA LEU A 26 -21.88 9.54 10.24
C LEU A 26 -22.18 10.96 9.75
N GLY A 27 -23.29 11.11 9.02
CA GLY A 27 -23.66 12.37 8.36
C GLY A 27 -22.60 12.84 7.36
N LYS A 28 -21.93 13.97 7.67
CA LYS A 28 -20.88 14.58 6.82
C LYS A 28 -19.45 14.19 7.23
N ARG A 29 -19.30 13.29 8.21
CA ARG A 29 -18.00 12.91 8.77
C ARG A 29 -17.75 11.42 8.59
N TRP A 30 -16.48 11.08 8.44
CA TRP A 30 -15.95 9.73 8.44
C TRP A 30 -15.36 9.44 9.79
N ILE A 31 -15.68 8.27 10.35
CA ILE A 31 -15.10 7.74 11.56
C ILE A 31 -14.22 6.55 11.17
N VAL A 32 -12.95 6.59 11.54
CA VAL A 32 -11.95 5.55 11.26
C VAL A 32 -11.60 4.85 12.58
N ASN A 33 -11.86 3.55 12.65
CA ASN A 33 -11.65 2.70 13.84
C ASN A 33 -12.23 3.24 15.16
N ASP A 34 -13.27 4.09 15.15
CA ASP A 34 -13.78 4.81 16.34
C ASP A 34 -12.82 5.84 16.97
N GLU A 35 -11.62 6.03 16.39
CA GLU A 35 -10.57 6.86 17.00
C GLU A 35 -10.37 8.20 16.26
N PHE A 36 -10.53 8.20 14.94
CA PHE A 36 -10.29 9.40 14.13
C PHE A 36 -11.53 9.85 13.38
N GLU A 37 -11.76 11.16 13.38
CA GLU A 37 -12.81 11.80 12.60
C GLU A 37 -12.22 12.64 11.45
N ALA A 38 -12.79 12.51 10.25
CA ALA A 38 -12.39 13.29 9.10
C ALA A 38 -13.58 13.75 8.25
N LYS A 39 -13.44 14.90 7.57
CA LYS A 39 -14.43 15.38 6.58
C LYS A 39 -14.35 14.60 5.26
N LYS A 40 -13.15 14.19 4.87
CA LYS A 40 -12.86 13.45 3.63
C LYS A 40 -11.90 12.32 3.95
N LEU A 41 -12.14 11.17 3.36
CA LEU A 41 -11.24 10.02 3.39
C LEU A 41 -10.62 9.88 2.00
N LYS A 42 -9.29 9.77 1.93
CA LYS A 42 -8.56 9.43 0.72
C LYS A 42 -7.77 8.17 1.04
N SER A 43 -8.10 7.08 0.36
CA SER A 43 -7.40 5.81 0.54
C SER A 43 -6.26 5.70 -0.46
N THR A 44 -5.11 5.23 0.02
CA THR A 44 -3.95 4.85 -0.80
C THR A 44 -3.52 3.41 -0.52
N ILE A 45 -4.32 2.64 0.24
CA ILE A 45 -4.08 1.20 0.45
C ILE A 45 -4.64 0.41 -0.75
N PRO A 46 -4.19 -0.83 -0.97
CA PRO A 46 -4.69 -1.68 -2.06
C PRO A 46 -6.21 -1.81 -2.04
N LEU A 47 -6.85 -1.78 -3.23
CA LEU A 47 -8.31 -1.78 -3.34
C LEU A 47 -8.96 -3.02 -2.72
N ASN A 48 -8.31 -4.18 -2.86
CA ASN A 48 -8.71 -5.44 -2.23
C ASN A 48 -8.66 -5.40 -0.69
N GLU A 49 -7.86 -4.51 -0.09
CA GLU A 49 -7.85 -4.27 1.36
C GLU A 49 -8.84 -3.19 1.78
N VAL A 50 -9.10 -2.19 0.93
CA VAL A 50 -10.08 -1.12 1.22
C VAL A 50 -11.44 -1.70 1.51
N ILE A 51 -11.89 -2.67 0.71
CA ILE A 51 -13.23 -3.29 0.83
C ILE A 51 -13.48 -3.98 2.18
N ASP A 52 -12.43 -4.35 2.92
CA ASP A 52 -12.58 -4.93 4.26
C ASP A 52 -12.78 -3.85 5.33
N ALA A 53 -12.44 -2.60 5.01
CA ALA A 53 -12.50 -1.47 5.93
C ALA A 53 -13.65 -0.50 5.65
N ILE A 54 -14.46 -0.70 4.60
CA ILE A 54 -15.57 0.19 4.25
C ILE A 54 -16.82 -0.61 3.89
N GLU A 55 -17.98 -0.09 4.27
CA GLU A 55 -19.26 -0.66 3.84
C GLU A 55 -19.50 -0.35 2.34
N VAL A 56 -19.54 -1.40 1.53
CA VAL A 56 -19.82 -1.34 0.09
C VAL A 56 -20.77 -2.47 -0.32
N PRO A 57 -21.52 -2.31 -1.42
CA PRO A 57 -22.38 -3.37 -1.94
C PRO A 57 -21.61 -4.67 -2.22
N SER A 58 -22.27 -5.81 -2.03
CA SER A 58 -21.68 -7.15 -2.24
C SER A 58 -21.10 -7.36 -3.63
N GLU A 59 -21.71 -6.75 -4.65
CA GLU A 59 -21.22 -6.79 -6.04
C GLU A 59 -19.84 -6.13 -6.18
N VAL A 60 -19.61 -4.99 -5.50
CA VAL A 60 -18.32 -4.30 -5.47
C VAL A 60 -17.26 -5.16 -4.78
N ILE A 61 -17.62 -5.84 -3.69
CA ILE A 61 -16.73 -6.76 -2.98
C ILE A 61 -16.30 -7.90 -3.91
N LYS A 62 -17.25 -8.49 -4.65
CA LYS A 62 -16.96 -9.57 -5.60
C LYS A 62 -15.98 -9.10 -6.69
N LEU A 63 -16.22 -7.96 -7.31
CA LEU A 63 -15.37 -7.40 -8.36
C LEU A 63 -13.97 -7.04 -7.84
N ALA A 64 -13.88 -6.43 -6.66
CA ALA A 64 -12.59 -6.05 -6.08
C ALA A 64 -11.74 -7.27 -5.70
N ARG A 65 -12.37 -8.39 -5.28
CA ARG A 65 -11.68 -9.65 -4.96
C ARG A 65 -11.20 -10.43 -6.19
N TRP A 66 -11.74 -10.12 -7.37
CA TRP A 66 -11.30 -10.72 -8.64
C TRP A 66 -10.04 -10.05 -9.22
N LEU A 67 -9.55 -8.98 -8.58
CA LEU A 67 -8.30 -8.36 -8.99
C LEU A 67 -7.12 -9.24 -8.60
N ASP A 68 -6.56 -9.90 -9.60
CA ASP A 68 -5.31 -10.63 -9.46
C ASP A 68 -4.13 -9.65 -9.35
N TYR A 69 -3.16 -10.02 -8.51
CA TYR A 69 -1.90 -9.31 -8.37
C TYR A 69 -0.77 -10.32 -8.21
N ASN A 70 0.41 -9.94 -8.72
CA ASN A 70 1.59 -10.79 -8.63
C ASN A 70 2.30 -10.57 -7.29
N ALA A 71 2.81 -11.64 -6.71
CA ALA A 71 3.84 -11.53 -5.69
C ALA A 71 5.17 -11.15 -6.34
N LEU A 72 6.00 -10.40 -5.61
CA LEU A 72 7.37 -10.09 -6.00
C LEU A 72 8.32 -10.64 -4.94
N ILE A 73 9.28 -11.46 -5.38
CA ILE A 73 10.38 -11.89 -4.55
C ILE A 73 11.56 -10.96 -4.85
N VAL A 74 12.20 -10.46 -3.79
CA VAL A 74 13.38 -9.58 -3.90
C VAL A 74 14.54 -10.31 -3.24
N VAL A 75 15.60 -10.54 -4.01
CA VAL A 75 16.82 -11.22 -3.56
C VAL A 75 18.00 -10.26 -3.66
N ASP A 76 18.60 -9.92 -2.53
CA ASP A 76 19.80 -9.10 -2.46
C ASP A 76 21.05 -9.98 -2.38
N ILE A 77 21.99 -9.79 -3.32
CA ILE A 77 23.25 -10.55 -3.38
C ILE A 77 24.43 -9.61 -3.15
N ALA A 78 25.14 -9.80 -2.03
CA ALA A 78 26.37 -9.07 -1.73
C ALA A 78 27.59 -9.80 -2.34
N LEU A 79 28.48 -9.05 -2.99
CA LEU A 79 29.69 -9.58 -3.62
C LEU A 79 30.93 -8.94 -3.00
N ASN A 80 31.95 -9.74 -2.67
CA ASN A 80 33.27 -9.24 -2.27
C ASN A 80 34.13 -8.87 -3.49
N LYS A 81 33.54 -8.10 -4.42
CA LYS A 81 34.19 -7.56 -5.62
C LYS A 81 33.40 -6.36 -6.13
N LYS A 82 34.01 -5.58 -7.02
CA LYS A 82 33.33 -4.44 -7.66
C LYS A 82 32.11 -4.94 -8.45
N ALA A 83 30.97 -4.31 -8.22
CA ALA A 83 29.75 -4.57 -8.98
C ALA A 83 29.92 -4.17 -10.46
N LEU A 84 29.13 -4.78 -11.33
CA LEU A 84 29.05 -4.39 -12.74
C LEU A 84 28.48 -2.96 -12.82
N GLY A 85 28.95 -2.16 -13.78
CA GLY A 85 28.44 -0.81 -14.04
C GLY A 85 27.08 -0.77 -14.73
N ILE A 86 26.22 -1.77 -14.49
CA ILE A 86 24.93 -1.97 -15.14
C ILE A 86 23.83 -1.71 -14.11
N HIS A 87 22.81 -0.93 -14.49
CA HIS A 87 21.73 -0.52 -13.58
C HIS A 87 20.59 -1.54 -13.46
N TRP A 88 20.31 -2.29 -14.53
CA TRP A 88 19.29 -3.34 -14.57
C TRP A 88 19.58 -4.32 -15.70
N ILE A 89 19.23 -5.58 -15.49
CA ILE A 89 19.29 -6.63 -16.50
C ILE A 89 17.88 -7.22 -16.61
N TYR A 90 17.33 -7.22 -17.81
CA TYR A 90 16.09 -7.94 -18.10
C TYR A 90 16.43 -9.33 -18.59
N VAL A 91 15.80 -10.35 -18.02
CA VAL A 91 16.04 -11.76 -18.34
C VAL A 91 14.75 -12.34 -18.89
N PRO A 92 14.60 -12.50 -20.21
CA PRO A 92 13.43 -13.11 -20.83
C PRO A 92 13.48 -14.66 -20.87
N ASP A 93 14.55 -15.27 -20.35
CA ASP A 93 14.79 -16.71 -20.44
C ASP A 93 14.04 -17.50 -19.35
N HIS A 94 13.10 -18.34 -19.79
CA HIS A 94 12.29 -19.18 -18.91
C HIS A 94 13.06 -20.36 -18.27
N SER A 95 14.27 -20.65 -18.73
CA SER A 95 15.13 -21.70 -18.13
C SER A 95 15.88 -21.24 -16.88
N ILE A 96 15.93 -19.93 -16.64
CA ILE A 96 16.58 -19.36 -15.47
C ILE A 96 15.53 -19.17 -14.38
N VAL A 97 15.67 -19.93 -13.28
CA VAL A 97 14.83 -19.76 -12.09
C VAL A 97 15.34 -18.54 -11.31
N PHE A 98 14.90 -17.35 -11.72
CA PHE A 98 14.82 -16.23 -10.81
C PHE A 98 13.41 -16.25 -10.20
N PRO A 99 13.27 -16.53 -8.89
CA PRO A 99 11.99 -16.43 -8.20
C PRO A 99 11.48 -14.98 -8.15
#